data_AF-A0A382MRU4-F1
#
_entry.id   AF-A0A382MRU4-F1
#
_cell.length_a   1.000
_cell.length_b   1.000
_cell.length_c   1.000
_cell.angle_alpha   90.00
_cell.angle_beta   90.00
_cell.angle_gamma   90.00
#
_symmetry.space_group_name_H-M   'P 1'
#
loop_
_entity.id
_entity.type
_entity.pdbx_description
1 polymer ?
#
loop_
_entity_poly.entity_id
_entity_poly.type
_entity_poly.pdbx_seq_one_letter_code
_entity_poly.pdbx_strand_id
1 'polypeptide(L)'
;MSFQRLFLTALILIPLQLLGNGNHYTLDFSQIQGDALEWFEKNGWAEQVDMDKMNPRFEKGTLVIEPKDDYSGVFFKDFRPDSRQLKGVNKIRIEWGVEQYPEGSDWSGSTDEKRNVRNAIGVMVFFGDEDQDSGAFYVPNIPYFLAFFLGEKERPGIAYLGNYWQKAGRYFCTPCDGKIGEFITEMELPKTFNRQFGF
;
A
#
# COMPACT_ATOMS: atom_id res chain seq x y z
N MET A 1 -7.97 35.18 18.25
CA MET A 1 -9.28 34.80 17.69
C MET A 1 -9.06 34.34 16.25
N SER A 2 -9.16 33.03 16.01
CA SER A 2 -9.87 32.45 14.86
C SER A 2 -9.70 30.93 14.94
N PHE A 3 -10.66 30.28 15.62
CA PHE A 3 -10.89 28.85 15.51
C PHE A 3 -11.66 28.65 14.21
N GLN A 4 -11.07 27.98 13.22
CA GLN A 4 -11.80 27.36 12.13
C GLN A 4 -10.84 26.57 11.23
N ARG A 5 -10.98 25.24 11.25
CA ARG A 5 -10.87 24.30 10.11
C ARG A 5 -11.03 22.89 10.71
N LEU A 6 -12.28 22.55 11.01
CA LEU A 6 -13.10 21.58 10.26
C LEU A 6 -12.45 20.18 10.30
N PHE A 7 -12.96 19.34 11.19
CA PHE A 7 -12.69 17.90 11.21
C PHE A 7 -13.38 17.28 9.99
N LEU A 8 -12.63 16.59 9.13
CA LEU A 8 -13.18 15.71 8.10
C LEU A 8 -12.93 14.26 8.56
N THR A 9 -14.02 13.55 8.80
CA THR A 9 -14.09 12.14 9.19
C THR A 9 -13.74 11.24 8.02
N ALA A 10 -12.56 10.62 8.00
CA ALA A 10 -12.17 9.68 6.96
C ALA A 10 -12.81 8.30 7.19
N LEU A 11 -13.69 7.85 6.29
CA LEU A 11 -14.18 6.48 6.21
C LEU A 11 -13.54 5.81 4.99
N ILE A 12 -12.63 4.86 5.21
CA ILE A 12 -11.95 4.14 4.12
C ILE A 12 -12.31 2.65 4.20
N LEU A 13 -13.12 2.18 3.24
CA LEU A 13 -13.50 0.78 3.00
C LEU A 13 -12.36 -0.01 2.38
N ILE A 14 -11.88 -1.11 3.00
CA ILE A 14 -10.93 -2.01 2.33
C ILE A 14 -11.36 -3.48 2.44
N PRO A 15 -11.75 -4.12 1.35
CA PRO A 15 -11.35 -5.51 1.17
C PRO A 15 -10.19 -5.65 0.17
N LEU A 16 -9.16 -6.41 0.54
CA LEU A 16 -8.01 -6.76 -0.31
C LEU A 16 -8.09 -8.24 -0.71
N GLN A 17 -8.05 -8.54 -2.01
CA GLN A 17 -8.08 -9.89 -2.56
C GLN A 17 -6.88 -10.15 -3.49
N LEU A 18 -6.15 -11.24 -3.25
CA LEU A 18 -5.13 -11.80 -4.14
C LEU A 18 -5.66 -13.11 -4.73
N LEU A 19 -5.96 -13.13 -6.04
CA LEU A 19 -6.60 -14.23 -6.75
C LEU A 19 -5.59 -15.01 -7.63
N GLY A 20 -5.75 -16.34 -7.70
CA GLY A 20 -4.90 -17.24 -8.47
C GLY A 20 -5.57 -18.59 -8.79
N ASN A 21 -4.92 -19.40 -9.62
CA ASN A 21 -5.38 -20.76 -9.93
C ASN A 21 -5.18 -21.68 -8.71
N GLY A 22 -6.18 -21.73 -7.83
CA GLY A 22 -6.23 -22.62 -6.66
C GLY A 22 -5.76 -22.02 -5.34
N ASN A 23 -5.13 -20.84 -5.34
CA ASN A 23 -4.74 -20.09 -4.13
C ASN A 23 -5.41 -18.72 -4.13
N HIS A 24 -6.17 -18.43 -3.07
CA HIS A 24 -6.83 -17.16 -2.83
C HIS A 24 -6.44 -16.68 -1.43
N TYR A 25 -5.85 -15.48 -1.35
CA TYR A 25 -5.72 -14.78 -0.08
C TYR A 25 -6.70 -13.62 -0.06
N THR A 26 -7.56 -13.59 0.94
CA THR A 26 -8.56 -12.53 1.13
C THR A 26 -8.36 -11.91 2.49
N LEU A 27 -8.35 -10.58 2.52
CA LEU A 27 -8.48 -9.77 3.72
C LEU A 27 -9.76 -8.96 3.58
N ASP A 28 -10.81 -9.40 4.27
CA ASP A 28 -12.15 -8.80 4.24
C ASP A 28 -12.47 -8.25 5.63
N PHE A 29 -12.47 -6.91 5.75
CA PHE A 29 -12.76 -6.23 7.02
C PHE A 29 -14.24 -6.23 7.39
N SER A 30 -15.16 -6.66 6.50
CA SER A 30 -16.61 -6.67 6.78
C SER A 30 -17.01 -7.58 7.93
N GLN A 31 -16.21 -8.61 8.20
CA GLN A 31 -16.44 -9.62 9.24
C GLN A 31 -15.55 -9.43 10.47
N ILE A 32 -14.72 -8.39 10.49
CA ILE A 32 -13.71 -8.18 11.52
C ILE A 32 -14.20 -7.15 12.54
N GLN A 33 -13.99 -7.46 13.82
CA GLN A 33 -14.37 -6.63 14.95
C GLN A 33 -13.26 -6.65 16.01
N GLY A 34 -13.26 -5.64 16.88
CA GLY A 34 -12.28 -5.47 17.96
C GLY A 34 -11.23 -4.41 17.64
N ASP A 35 -10.14 -4.43 18.40
CA ASP A 35 -9.00 -3.55 18.19
C ASP A 35 -8.24 -3.95 16.91
N ALA A 36 -7.87 -2.97 16.09
CA ALA A 36 -7.23 -3.23 14.80
C ALA A 36 -5.80 -3.76 14.96
N LEU A 37 -5.01 -3.17 15.87
CA LEU A 37 -3.62 -3.56 16.09
C LEU A 37 -3.56 -4.99 16.64
N GLU A 38 -4.34 -5.28 17.68
CA GLU A 38 -4.42 -6.62 18.27
C GLU A 38 -4.87 -7.67 17.25
N TRP A 39 -5.85 -7.33 16.40
CA TRP A 39 -6.32 -8.25 15.37
C TRP A 39 -5.23 -8.55 14.33
N PHE A 40 -4.52 -7.53 13.84
CA PHE A 40 -3.44 -7.72 12.87
C PHE A 40 -2.31 -8.57 13.46
N GLU A 41 -1.85 -8.26 14.66
CA GLU A 41 -0.81 -9.03 15.37
C GLU A 41 -1.22 -10.49 15.53
N LYS A 42 -2.43 -10.75 16.08
CA LYS A 42 -2.96 -12.10 16.30
C LYS A 42 -3.10 -12.90 15.01
N ASN A 43 -3.32 -12.23 13.87
CA ASN A 43 -3.41 -12.86 12.56
C ASN A 43 -2.08 -12.90 11.79
N GLY A 44 -0.97 -12.68 12.51
CA GLY A 44 0.39 -12.81 11.97
C GLY A 44 0.74 -11.73 10.96
N TRP A 45 0.28 -10.51 11.21
CA TRP A 45 0.78 -9.30 10.57
C TRP A 45 1.65 -8.55 11.58
N ALA A 46 2.81 -8.08 11.15
CA ALA A 46 3.68 -7.23 11.93
C ALA A 46 3.30 -5.76 11.73
N GLU A 47 3.29 -5.02 12.82
CA GLU A 47 3.26 -3.57 12.80
C GLU A 47 4.68 -3.02 12.53
N GLN A 48 4.79 -2.01 11.67
CA GLN A 48 6.06 -1.33 11.41
C GLN A 48 5.88 0.19 11.30
N VAL A 49 7.00 0.89 11.51
CA VAL A 49 7.08 2.36 11.55
C VAL A 49 6.27 2.91 12.73
N ASP A 50 5.24 3.73 12.50
CA ASP A 50 4.43 4.36 13.54
C ASP A 50 2.93 4.06 13.30
N MET A 51 2.58 2.81 12.95
CA MET A 51 1.19 2.45 12.61
C MET A 51 0.24 2.61 13.81
N ASP A 52 0.71 2.41 15.03
CA ASP A 52 0.00 2.80 16.27
C ASP A 52 -0.46 4.27 16.29
N LYS A 53 0.34 5.19 15.72
CA LYS A 53 0.01 6.63 15.60
C LYS A 53 -0.88 6.95 14.41
N MET A 54 -1.10 6.01 13.50
CA MET A 54 -1.98 6.18 12.35
C MET A 54 -3.47 6.01 12.67
N ASN A 55 -3.82 5.76 13.94
CA ASN A 55 -5.20 5.56 14.42
C ASN A 55 -5.99 4.49 13.62
N PRO A 56 -5.43 3.27 13.46
CA PRO A 56 -6.11 2.19 12.76
C PRO A 56 -7.32 1.69 13.55
N ARG A 57 -8.46 1.53 12.89
CA ARG A 57 -9.68 1.00 13.52
C ARG A 57 -10.57 0.29 12.53
N PHE A 58 -11.33 -0.70 13.02
CA PHE A 58 -12.40 -1.27 12.25
C PHE A 58 -13.69 -0.45 12.40
N GLU A 59 -14.25 0.04 11.30
CA GLU A 59 -15.48 0.83 11.30
C GLU A 59 -16.36 0.43 10.11
N LYS A 60 -17.64 0.10 10.35
CA LYS A 60 -18.61 -0.24 9.28
C LYS A 60 -18.10 -1.29 8.27
N GLY A 61 -17.32 -2.25 8.74
CA GLY A 61 -16.78 -3.34 7.92
C GLY A 61 -15.51 -2.98 7.14
N THR A 62 -14.72 -2.05 7.67
CA THR A 62 -13.57 -1.43 6.97
C THR A 62 -12.41 -1.25 7.89
N LEU A 63 -11.19 -1.18 7.35
CA LEU A 63 -10.04 -0.66 8.07
C LEU A 63 -9.88 0.82 7.74
N VAL A 64 -10.14 1.67 8.72
CA VAL A 64 -9.89 3.11 8.64
C VAL A 64 -8.51 3.41 9.19
N ILE A 65 -7.74 4.19 8.44
CA ILE A 65 -6.46 4.76 8.85
C ILE A 65 -6.61 6.29 8.83
N GLU A 66 -6.43 6.95 9.97
CA GLU A 66 -6.71 8.39 10.13
C GLU A 66 -5.62 9.05 11.00
N PRO A 67 -4.42 9.27 10.44
CA PRO A 67 -3.34 9.92 11.17
C PRO A 67 -3.71 11.37 11.50
N LYS A 68 -3.28 11.84 12.68
CA LYS A 68 -3.51 13.23 13.14
C LYS A 68 -2.34 14.18 12.82
N ASP A 69 -1.26 13.66 12.26
CA ASP A 69 -0.02 14.37 11.94
C ASP A 69 0.68 13.66 10.77
N ASP A 70 1.85 14.14 10.37
CA ASP A 70 2.71 13.60 9.31
C ASP A 70 3.37 12.25 9.71
N TYR A 71 2.55 11.22 9.95
CA TYR A 71 3.02 9.87 10.26
C TYR A 71 3.03 8.94 9.05
N SER A 72 3.71 7.81 9.20
CA SER A 72 3.66 6.69 8.27
C SER A 72 3.59 5.40 9.06
N GLY A 73 2.84 4.42 8.56
CA GLY A 73 2.69 3.14 9.20
C GLY A 73 2.49 2.03 8.17
N VAL A 74 2.87 0.81 8.53
CA VAL A 74 2.70 -0.36 7.67
C VAL A 74 2.19 -1.55 8.49
N PHE A 75 1.17 -2.23 7.97
CA PHE A 75 0.89 -3.62 8.32
C PHE A 75 1.59 -4.53 7.30
N PHE A 76 2.48 -5.39 7.78
CA PHE A 76 3.28 -6.26 6.94
C PHE A 76 3.01 -7.73 7.24
N LYS A 77 2.82 -8.54 6.20
CA LYS A 77 2.70 -10.00 6.33
C LYS A 77 3.75 -10.68 5.48
N ASP A 78 4.66 -11.38 6.13
CA ASP A 78 5.64 -12.21 5.45
C ASP A 78 5.05 -13.58 5.13
N PHE A 79 4.98 -13.92 3.85
CA PHE A 79 4.50 -15.23 3.38
C PHE A 79 5.66 -16.20 3.07
N ARG A 80 6.93 -15.80 3.26
CA ARG A 80 8.12 -16.64 3.00
C ARG A 80 8.39 -17.72 4.05
N PRO A 81 8.31 -17.44 5.38
CA PRO A 81 8.74 -18.39 6.41
C PRO A 81 7.87 -19.63 6.56
N ASP A 82 6.73 -19.69 5.87
CA ASP A 82 5.76 -20.77 6.02
C ASP A 82 5.59 -21.58 4.74
N SER A 83 5.02 -22.78 4.88
CA SER A 83 4.37 -23.54 3.80
C SER A 83 3.18 -22.82 3.14
N ARG A 84 3.04 -21.50 3.36
CA ARG A 84 1.94 -20.61 2.97
C ARG A 84 2.36 -19.57 1.91
N GLN A 85 3.53 -19.73 1.27
CA GLN A 85 3.87 -18.95 0.08
C GLN A 85 2.67 -18.93 -0.88
N LEU A 86 2.22 -17.75 -1.25
CA LEU A 86 1.13 -17.58 -2.18
C LEU A 86 1.62 -17.92 -3.59
N LYS A 87 1.35 -19.16 -4.04
CA LYS A 87 1.76 -19.64 -5.37
C LYS A 87 0.64 -19.44 -6.39
N GLY A 88 0.99 -19.15 -7.63
CA GLY A 88 0.02 -19.08 -8.73
C GLY A 88 -0.98 -17.92 -8.65
N VAL A 89 -0.71 -16.90 -7.82
CA VAL A 89 -1.47 -15.65 -7.80
C VAL A 89 -1.24 -14.92 -9.12
N ASN A 90 -2.32 -14.63 -9.83
CA ASN A 90 -2.27 -13.97 -11.14
C ASN A 90 -2.86 -12.56 -11.11
N LYS A 91 -3.66 -12.23 -10.10
CA LYS A 91 -4.39 -10.95 -10.02
C LYS A 91 -4.44 -10.43 -8.59
N ILE A 92 -4.38 -9.11 -8.45
CA ILE A 92 -4.78 -8.38 -7.26
C ILE A 92 -6.08 -7.61 -7.54
N ARG A 93 -6.97 -7.57 -6.55
CA ARG A 93 -8.10 -6.67 -6.48
C ARG A 93 -8.06 -5.95 -5.13
N ILE A 94 -8.09 -4.64 -5.15
CA ILE A 94 -8.08 -3.77 -3.97
C ILE A 94 -9.35 -2.94 -4.04
N GLU A 95 -10.18 -3.04 -3.02
CA GLU A 95 -11.23 -2.08 -2.76
C GLU A 95 -10.69 -1.16 -1.68
N TRP A 96 -10.73 0.15 -1.90
CA TRP A 96 -10.04 1.15 -1.08
C TRP A 96 -10.55 2.54 -1.42
N GLY A 97 -10.25 3.51 -0.57
CA GLY A 97 -10.68 4.88 -0.76
C GLY A 97 -9.74 5.89 -0.12
N VAL A 98 -10.03 7.15 -0.39
CA VAL A 98 -9.31 8.29 0.20
C VAL A 98 -10.26 9.45 0.35
N GLU A 99 -10.19 10.12 1.49
CA GLU A 99 -10.92 11.36 1.73
C GLU A 99 -10.04 12.61 1.68
N GLN A 100 -8.73 12.43 1.90
CA GLN A 100 -7.75 13.50 1.84
C GLN A 100 -6.42 12.97 1.34
N TYR A 101 -5.86 13.64 0.34
CA TYR A 101 -4.50 13.39 -0.12
C TYR A 101 -3.48 14.18 0.73
N PRO A 102 -2.28 13.63 0.94
CA PRO A 102 -1.23 14.33 1.68
C PRO A 102 -0.75 15.58 0.91
N GLU A 103 -0.59 16.69 1.62
CA GLU A 103 -0.11 17.93 1.02
C GLU A 103 1.33 17.78 0.52
N GLY A 104 1.58 18.33 -0.66
CA GLY A 104 2.91 18.41 -1.26
C GLY A 104 3.43 17.10 -1.86
N SER A 105 2.62 16.02 -1.91
CA SER A 105 3.01 14.79 -2.62
C SER A 105 3.45 15.10 -4.05
N ASP A 106 4.64 14.60 -4.39
CA ASP A 106 5.20 14.70 -5.73
C ASP A 106 6.12 13.49 -5.98
N TRP A 107 5.59 12.57 -6.78
CA TRP A 107 6.30 11.39 -7.25
C TRP A 107 7.05 11.63 -8.57
N SER A 108 6.93 12.82 -9.15
CA SER A 108 7.67 13.20 -10.35
C SER A 108 9.12 13.55 -10.02
N GLY A 109 9.99 13.58 -11.04
CA GLY A 109 11.39 13.94 -10.89
C GLY A 109 12.35 12.81 -11.28
N SER A 110 13.63 13.17 -11.38
CA SER A 110 14.70 12.24 -11.75
C SER A 110 15.01 11.26 -10.61
N THR A 111 15.58 10.11 -10.92
CA THR A 111 16.00 9.10 -9.94
C THR A 111 17.09 9.59 -8.99
N ASP A 112 17.85 10.60 -9.40
CA ASP A 112 18.99 11.14 -8.64
C ASP A 112 18.56 12.19 -7.60
N GLU A 113 17.30 12.65 -7.66
CA GLU A 113 16.73 13.63 -6.75
C GLU A 113 15.79 12.98 -5.74
N LYS A 114 15.73 13.54 -4.53
CA LYS A 114 14.80 13.10 -3.50
C LYS A 114 13.40 13.63 -3.81
N ARG A 115 12.44 12.72 -3.94
CA ARG A 115 11.02 12.98 -4.20
C ARG A 115 10.21 13.03 -2.91
N ASN A 116 9.12 13.78 -2.91
CA ASN A 116 8.15 13.75 -1.82
C ASN A 116 7.12 12.64 -2.07
N VAL A 117 7.54 11.41 -1.78
CA VAL A 117 6.79 10.17 -2.04
C VAL A 117 5.71 9.88 -0.98
N ARG A 118 5.07 10.93 -0.43
CA ARG A 118 3.93 10.77 0.47
C ARG A 118 2.75 10.18 -0.31
N ASN A 119 1.98 9.31 0.32
CA ASN A 119 0.75 8.76 -0.24
C ASN A 119 -0.29 8.63 0.87
N ALA A 120 -1.58 8.77 0.51
CA ALA A 120 -2.66 8.63 1.47
C ALA A 120 -2.80 7.19 1.96
N ILE A 121 -2.73 6.25 1.04
CA ILE A 121 -2.78 4.81 1.30
C ILE A 121 -2.04 4.07 0.19
N GLY A 122 -1.47 2.91 0.52
CA GLY A 122 -0.75 2.08 -0.43
C GLY A 122 -0.83 0.60 -0.11
N VAL A 123 -0.74 -0.23 -1.14
CA VAL A 123 -0.63 -1.69 -1.02
C VAL A 123 0.63 -2.15 -1.76
N MET A 124 1.48 -2.93 -1.11
CA MET A 124 2.71 -3.45 -1.70
C MET A 124 2.64 -4.96 -1.81
N VAL A 125 2.98 -5.49 -2.99
CA VAL A 125 3.09 -6.94 -3.23
C VAL A 125 4.53 -7.26 -3.57
N PHE A 126 5.14 -8.14 -2.79
CA PHE A 126 6.54 -8.57 -2.94
C PHE A 126 6.60 -9.92 -3.66
N PHE A 127 7.64 -10.11 -4.48
CA PHE A 127 7.81 -11.24 -5.37
C PHE A 127 9.17 -11.91 -5.16
N GLY A 128 9.13 -13.23 -4.94
CA GLY A 128 10.32 -14.05 -4.75
C GLY A 128 10.91 -13.93 -3.34
N ASP A 129 12.02 -14.64 -3.14
CA ASP A 129 12.72 -14.75 -1.86
C ASP A 129 14.07 -14.00 -1.87
N GLU A 130 14.48 -13.47 -3.02
CA GLU A 130 15.77 -12.79 -3.19
C GLU A 130 15.64 -11.28 -2.97
N ASP A 131 16.27 -10.79 -1.90
CA ASP A 131 16.32 -9.37 -1.59
C ASP A 131 17.23 -8.61 -2.57
N GLN A 132 16.80 -7.42 -2.95
CA GLN A 132 17.49 -6.49 -3.83
C GLN A 132 18.02 -5.30 -3.05
N ASP A 133 19.15 -4.76 -3.50
CA ASP A 133 19.79 -3.61 -2.88
C ASP A 133 18.86 -2.38 -2.84
N SER A 134 18.81 -1.73 -1.67
CA SER A 134 17.99 -0.54 -1.44
C SER A 134 18.54 0.74 -2.05
N GLY A 135 19.82 0.76 -2.42
CA GLY A 135 20.57 1.95 -2.81
C GLY A 135 21.11 2.74 -1.62
N ALA A 136 20.91 2.28 -0.38
CA ALA A 136 21.38 2.96 0.82
C ALA A 136 21.75 1.98 1.96
N PHE A 137 22.94 2.12 2.52
CA PHE A 137 23.49 1.18 3.53
C PHE A 137 22.62 0.98 4.78
N TYR A 138 21.84 1.98 5.19
CA TYR A 138 20.98 1.93 6.38
C TYR A 138 19.53 1.51 6.08
N VAL A 139 19.18 1.29 4.81
CA VAL A 139 17.85 0.85 4.40
C VAL A 139 17.90 -0.64 4.07
N PRO A 140 17.05 -1.49 4.69
CA PRO A 140 17.04 -2.92 4.43
C PRO A 140 16.84 -3.26 2.95
N ASN A 141 17.50 -4.32 2.50
CA ASN A 141 17.23 -4.91 1.20
C ASN A 141 15.89 -5.66 1.25
N ILE A 142 15.13 -5.63 0.15
CA ILE A 142 13.80 -6.25 0.04
C ILE A 142 13.61 -6.88 -1.36
N PRO A 143 12.69 -7.84 -1.53
CA PRO A 143 12.44 -8.44 -2.84
C PRO A 143 11.91 -7.43 -3.86
N TYR A 144 11.86 -7.83 -5.12
CA TYR A 144 11.12 -7.07 -6.13
C TYR A 144 9.66 -6.87 -5.69
N PHE A 145 9.12 -5.68 -5.93
CA PHE A 145 7.75 -5.38 -5.54
C PHE A 145 7.02 -4.50 -6.55
N LEU A 146 5.70 -4.71 -6.61
CA LEU A 146 4.76 -3.79 -7.23
C LEU A 146 3.94 -3.15 -6.13
N ALA A 147 3.95 -1.82 -6.08
CA ALA A 147 3.19 -1.03 -5.13
C ALA A 147 2.05 -0.31 -5.86
N PHE A 148 0.92 -0.18 -5.20
CA PHE A 148 -0.26 0.53 -5.67
C PHE A 148 -0.54 1.66 -4.70
N PHE A 149 -0.87 2.85 -5.20
CA PHE A 149 -1.34 3.95 -4.35
C PHE A 149 -2.41 4.78 -5.06
N LEU A 150 -3.17 5.55 -4.27
CA LEU A 150 -4.07 6.58 -4.79
C LEU A 150 -3.29 7.89 -4.92
N GLY A 151 -3.35 8.53 -6.08
CA GLY A 151 -2.58 9.76 -6.38
C GLY A 151 -3.47 10.95 -6.73
N GLU A 152 -3.05 12.14 -6.30
CA GLU A 152 -3.75 13.40 -6.57
C GLU A 152 -3.34 14.00 -7.92
N LYS A 153 -2.03 14.01 -8.19
CA LYS A 153 -1.42 14.72 -9.33
C LYS A 153 -0.65 13.79 -10.26
N GLU A 154 -0.44 12.55 -9.81
CA GLU A 154 0.21 11.51 -10.57
C GLU A 154 -0.61 11.16 -11.81
N ARG A 155 0.08 10.70 -12.85
CA ARG A 155 -0.47 10.21 -14.10
C ARG A 155 -0.66 8.69 -14.08
N PRO A 156 -1.74 8.17 -14.67
CA PRO A 156 -1.94 6.74 -14.82
C PRO A 156 -1.00 6.16 -15.90
N GLY A 157 -0.83 4.84 -15.88
CA GLY A 157 -0.16 4.10 -16.95
C GLY A 157 1.37 4.20 -16.97
N ILE A 158 1.98 4.89 -16.02
CA ILE A 158 3.43 4.91 -15.82
C ILE A 158 3.79 4.23 -14.50
N ALA A 159 5.01 3.67 -14.45
CA ALA A 159 5.57 3.15 -13.22
C ALA A 159 6.48 4.21 -12.59
N TYR A 160 6.15 4.63 -11.37
CA TYR A 160 6.96 5.54 -10.57
C TYR A 160 8.05 4.78 -9.81
N LEU A 161 9.06 5.53 -9.40
CA LEU A 161 10.16 5.04 -8.57
C LEU A 161 10.18 5.76 -7.22
N GLY A 162 10.32 4.99 -6.15
CA GLY A 162 10.57 5.52 -4.81
C GLY A 162 12.01 6.01 -4.67
N ASN A 163 12.31 6.70 -3.56
CA ASN A 163 13.66 7.19 -3.29
C ASN A 163 14.67 6.06 -3.05
N TYR A 164 14.19 4.91 -2.58
CA TYR A 164 14.96 3.69 -2.37
C TYR A 164 14.47 2.57 -3.30
N TRP A 165 15.24 1.48 -3.37
CA TRP A 165 14.92 0.27 -4.11
C TRP A 165 14.58 0.53 -5.59
N GLN A 166 15.25 1.49 -6.23
CA GLN A 166 14.93 1.90 -7.61
C GLN A 166 15.06 0.77 -8.64
N LYS A 167 15.93 -0.21 -8.36
CA LYS A 167 16.04 -1.45 -9.14
C LYS A 167 14.82 -2.37 -8.95
N ALA A 168 14.32 -2.48 -7.72
CA ALA A 168 13.38 -3.52 -7.30
C ALA A 168 11.91 -3.08 -7.23
N GLY A 169 11.68 -1.79 -7.02
CA GLY A 169 10.36 -1.23 -6.75
C GLY A 169 9.73 -0.55 -7.95
N ARG A 170 8.43 -0.79 -8.17
CA ARG A 170 7.60 -0.07 -9.13
C ARG A 170 6.30 0.33 -8.47
N TYR A 171 5.98 1.61 -8.53
CA TYR A 171 4.80 2.18 -7.89
C TYR A 171 3.80 2.59 -8.97
N PHE A 172 2.55 2.18 -8.82
CA PHE A 172 1.47 2.48 -9.74
C PHE A 172 0.42 3.28 -9.01
N CYS A 173 0.23 4.51 -9.45
CA CYS A 173 -0.94 5.25 -9.07
C CYS A 173 -2.15 4.62 -9.79
N THR A 174 -3.23 4.31 -9.06
CA THR A 174 -4.48 3.79 -9.63
C THR A 174 -5.65 3.79 -8.62
N PRO A 175 -6.72 4.57 -8.86
CA PRO A 175 -6.84 5.65 -9.86
C PRO A 175 -5.91 6.84 -9.58
N CYS A 176 -5.75 7.66 -10.62
CA CYS A 176 -4.87 8.83 -10.67
C CYS A 176 -5.60 10.08 -11.15
N ASP A 177 -6.82 10.28 -10.65
CA ASP A 177 -7.64 11.41 -11.07
C ASP A 177 -7.90 12.41 -9.94
N GLY A 178 -7.21 12.24 -8.80
CA GLY A 178 -7.31 13.08 -7.62
C GLY A 178 -8.70 13.14 -7.01
N LYS A 179 -9.61 12.25 -7.42
CA LYS A 179 -10.91 12.16 -6.79
C LYS A 179 -10.79 11.54 -5.41
N ILE A 180 -11.65 12.01 -4.52
CA ILE A 180 -11.91 11.41 -3.23
C ILE A 180 -13.09 10.45 -3.35
N GLY A 181 -13.14 9.46 -2.48
CA GLY A 181 -14.18 8.43 -2.45
C GLY A 181 -13.61 7.03 -2.53
N GLU A 182 -14.43 6.10 -3.02
CA GLU A 182 -14.14 4.67 -3.06
C GLU A 182 -13.81 4.22 -4.48
N PHE A 183 -12.87 3.28 -4.57
CA PHE A 183 -12.30 2.80 -5.81
C PHE A 183 -12.07 1.29 -5.76
N ILE A 184 -12.09 0.69 -6.94
CA ILE A 184 -11.71 -0.70 -7.13
C ILE A 184 -10.53 -0.69 -8.10
N THR A 185 -9.40 -1.20 -7.63
CA THR A 185 -8.17 -1.37 -8.41
C THR A 185 -7.97 -2.84 -8.69
N GLU A 186 -7.79 -3.19 -9.97
CA GLU A 186 -7.49 -4.54 -10.39
C GLU A 186 -6.25 -4.58 -11.28
N MET A 187 -5.36 -5.55 -11.05
CA MET A 187 -4.17 -5.71 -11.88
C MET A 187 -3.72 -7.16 -12.04
N GLU A 188 -3.32 -7.53 -13.26
CA GLU A 188 -2.64 -8.79 -13.55
C GLU A 188 -1.19 -8.70 -13.07
N LEU A 189 -0.86 -9.40 -11.97
CA LEU A 189 0.44 -9.28 -11.31
C LEU A 189 1.59 -9.84 -12.17
N PRO A 190 1.55 -11.09 -12.69
CA PRO A 190 2.68 -11.64 -13.45
C PRO A 190 2.97 -10.86 -14.73
N LYS A 191 1.91 -10.46 -15.45
CA LYS A 191 2.04 -9.66 -16.68
C LYS A 191 2.64 -8.29 -16.40
N THR A 192 2.24 -7.64 -15.31
CA THR A 192 2.80 -6.35 -14.92
C THR A 192 4.23 -6.49 -14.46
N PHE A 193 4.53 -7.50 -13.63
CA PHE A 193 5.88 -7.81 -13.17
C PHE A 193 6.85 -8.00 -14.33
N ASN A 194 6.51 -8.90 -15.27
CA ASN A 194 7.35 -9.17 -16.44
C ASN A 194 7.55 -7.91 -17.31
N ARG A 195 6.50 -7.11 -17.51
CA ARG A 195 6.61 -5.84 -18.25
C ARG A 195 7.58 -4.84 -17.58
N GLN A 196 7.67 -4.84 -16.26
CA GLN A 196 8.52 -3.88 -15.55
C GLN A 196 9.97 -4.33 -15.35
N PHE A 197 10.20 -5.64 -15.24
CA PHE A 197 11.49 -6.17 -14.82
C PHE A 197 12.14 -7.12 -15.85
N GLY A 198 11.42 -7.53 -16.89
CA GLY A 198 11.97 -8.28 -18.02
C GLY A 198 12.24 -9.77 -17.75
N PHE A 199 11.54 -10.37 -16.78
CA PHE A 199 11.54 -11.81 -16.52
C PHE A 199 10.55 -12.56 -17.42
#